data_AF-A0A947PVX6-F1
#
_entry.id   AF-A0A947PVX6-F1
#
_cell.length_a   1.000
_cell.length_b   1.000
_cell.length_c   1.000
_cell.angle_alpha   90.00
_cell.angle_beta   90.00
_cell.angle_gamma   90.00
#
_symmetry.space_group_name_H-M   'P 1'
#
loop_
_entity.id
_entity.type
_entity.pdbx_description
1 polymer ?
#
loop_
_entity_poly.entity_id
_entity_poly.type
_entity_poly.pdbx_seq_one_letter_code
_entity_poly.pdbx_strand_id
1 'polypeptide(L)'
;IDIPALLALCERYDALLLLDDAHGFGVLGPQGRGSLAHAGLTGPKASRRVLYMATLGKAAGVAGAFVAGDAALVEWLLQKTRTYIFATAAPPLLATALRKSLELIATADDLRHALHQRIAQLRNGLTTLPTNLGWHLLPSSTAVQALVIGSNEAALAVMENLRQQGLWVPAIRPPTVPAGTARLRIALSAAHTEDDVDELLVALRHCAQSGTRPVATASV
;
A
#
# COMPACT_ATOMS: atom_id res chain seq x y z
N ILE A 1 9.84 -1.35 7.57
CA ILE A 1 9.64 -1.75 8.98
C ILE A 1 10.48 -2.99 9.20
N ASP A 2 11.24 -3.05 10.30
CA ASP A 2 12.09 -4.20 10.62
C ASP A 2 11.28 -5.25 11.40
N ILE A 3 10.62 -6.15 10.67
CA ILE A 3 9.78 -7.20 11.25
C ILE A 3 10.61 -8.17 12.12
N PRO A 4 11.80 -8.65 11.69
CA PRO A 4 12.65 -9.49 12.55
C PRO A 4 13.01 -8.84 13.88
N ALA A 5 13.39 -7.56 13.90
CA ALA A 5 13.72 -6.88 15.15
C ALA A 5 12.51 -6.73 16.08
N LEU A 6 11.33 -6.42 15.54
CA LEU A 6 10.09 -6.34 16.32
C LEU A 6 9.70 -7.71 16.90
N LEU A 7 9.84 -8.78 16.12
CA LEU A 7 9.58 -10.14 16.61
C LEU A 7 10.54 -10.53 17.73
N ALA A 8 11.84 -10.22 17.59
CA ALA A 8 12.84 -10.49 18.62
C ALA A 8 12.50 -9.76 19.94
N LEU A 9 11.99 -8.53 19.88
CA LEU A 9 11.49 -7.82 21.06
C LEU A 9 10.27 -8.53 21.66
N CYS A 10 9.31 -8.95 20.84
CA CYS A 10 8.13 -9.67 21.33
C CYS A 10 8.50 -11.00 22.00
N GLU A 11 9.49 -11.72 21.47
CA GLU A 11 10.01 -12.93 22.08
C GLU A 11 10.72 -12.66 23.41
N ARG A 12 11.51 -11.60 23.48
CA ARG A 12 12.21 -11.18 24.71
C ARG A 12 11.26 -10.77 25.83
N TYR A 13 10.17 -10.08 25.50
CA TYR A 13 9.25 -9.48 26.48
C TYR A 13 7.92 -10.23 26.62
N ASP A 14 7.84 -11.46 26.11
CA ASP A 14 6.63 -12.29 26.15
C ASP A 14 5.38 -11.58 25.57
N ALA A 15 5.56 -10.83 24.49
CA ALA A 15 4.48 -10.11 23.81
C ALA A 15 4.01 -10.83 22.53
N LEU A 16 2.82 -10.44 22.07
CA LEU A 16 2.31 -10.80 20.75
C LEU A 16 2.66 -9.71 19.73
N LEU A 17 2.97 -10.12 18.50
CA LEU A 17 3.14 -9.25 17.35
C LEU A 17 1.94 -9.35 16.42
N LEU A 18 1.10 -8.32 16.41
CA LEU A 18 0.07 -8.15 15.38
C LEU A 18 0.70 -7.44 14.16
N LEU A 19 0.68 -8.10 13.01
CA LEU A 19 1.18 -7.56 11.75
C LEU A 19 0.03 -7.35 10.76
N ASP A 20 -0.33 -6.08 10.51
CA ASP A 20 -1.21 -5.71 9.39
C ASP A 20 -0.41 -5.57 8.11
N ASP A 21 -0.61 -6.52 7.21
CA ASP A 21 0.09 -6.61 5.93
C ASP A 21 -0.82 -6.29 4.73
N ALA A 22 -1.77 -5.37 4.92
CA ALA A 22 -2.71 -5.00 3.87
C ALA A 22 -2.04 -4.53 2.57
N HIS A 23 -0.82 -4.00 2.61
CA HIS A 23 -0.08 -3.55 1.43
C HIS A 23 1.02 -4.50 0.96
N GLY A 24 1.39 -5.52 1.74
CA GLY A 24 2.36 -6.52 1.33
C GLY A 24 1.73 -7.83 0.86
N PHE A 25 0.56 -8.22 1.37
CA PHE A 25 -0.13 -9.43 0.92
C PHE A 25 -0.43 -9.38 -0.58
N GLY A 26 -0.05 -10.41 -1.32
CA GLY A 26 -0.13 -10.52 -2.78
C GLY A 26 1.02 -9.85 -3.54
N VAL A 27 1.82 -8.99 -2.88
CA VAL A 27 2.84 -8.15 -3.52
C VAL A 27 4.26 -8.58 -3.11
N LEU A 28 4.49 -8.76 -1.81
CA LEU A 28 5.80 -9.02 -1.24
C LEU A 28 6.02 -10.51 -0.97
N GLY A 29 7.29 -10.89 -0.93
CA GLY A 29 7.72 -12.24 -0.59
C GLY A 29 7.46 -13.26 -1.71
N PRO A 30 7.99 -14.47 -1.55
CA PRO A 30 7.78 -15.55 -2.51
C PRO A 30 6.28 -15.83 -2.65
N GLN A 31 5.81 -16.00 -3.90
CA GLN A 31 4.41 -16.31 -4.22
C GLN A 31 3.39 -15.27 -3.68
N GLY A 32 3.83 -14.03 -3.40
CA GLY A 32 2.97 -12.99 -2.84
C GLY A 32 2.51 -13.25 -1.40
N ARG A 33 3.25 -14.06 -0.63
CA ARG A 33 2.89 -14.44 0.75
C ARG A 33 3.02 -13.31 1.78
N GLY A 34 3.43 -12.12 1.36
CA GLY A 34 3.46 -10.92 2.19
C GLY A 34 4.80 -10.63 2.85
N SER A 35 4.82 -9.55 3.62
CA SER A 35 5.94 -8.98 4.35
C SER A 35 6.58 -9.97 5.33
N LEU A 36 5.80 -10.84 5.97
CA LEU A 36 6.35 -11.85 6.90
C LEU A 36 7.20 -12.89 6.15
N ALA A 37 6.73 -13.34 4.99
CA ALA A 37 7.48 -14.24 4.12
C ALA A 37 8.67 -13.54 3.47
N HIS A 38 8.51 -12.27 3.08
CA HIS A 38 9.61 -11.44 2.59
C HIS A 38 10.74 -11.28 3.62
N ALA A 39 10.39 -11.17 4.91
CA ALA A 39 11.35 -11.14 6.01
C ALA A 39 11.97 -12.51 6.35
N GLY A 40 11.58 -13.59 5.65
CA GLY A 40 12.09 -14.94 5.89
C GLY A 40 11.56 -15.60 7.16
N LEU A 41 10.49 -15.06 7.78
CA LEU A 41 9.91 -15.54 9.04
C LEU A 41 8.78 -16.55 8.78
N THR A 42 9.09 -17.59 8.00
CA THR A 42 8.15 -18.66 7.65
C THR A 42 8.78 -20.04 7.90
N GLY A 43 7.96 -21.09 7.89
CA GLY A 43 8.42 -22.46 8.11
C GLY A 43 9.11 -22.60 9.48
N PRO A 44 10.36 -23.12 9.55
CA PRO A 44 11.09 -23.26 10.82
C PRO A 44 11.34 -21.94 11.57
N LYS A 45 11.30 -20.80 10.88
CA LYS A 45 11.48 -19.46 11.46
C LYS A 45 10.15 -18.77 11.79
N ALA A 46 9.02 -19.45 11.60
CA ALA A 46 7.73 -18.93 12.01
C ALA A 46 7.63 -18.94 13.54
N SER A 47 7.03 -17.89 14.10
CA SER A 47 6.83 -17.76 15.55
C SER A 47 5.35 -17.76 15.87
N ARG A 48 4.95 -18.51 16.90
CA ARG A 48 3.56 -18.58 17.39
C ARG A 48 3.06 -17.25 17.97
N ARG A 49 3.98 -16.31 18.21
CA ARG A 49 3.69 -14.96 18.72
C ARG A 49 3.18 -14.01 17.65
N VAL A 50 3.22 -14.40 16.37
CA VAL A 50 2.77 -13.56 15.27
C VAL A 50 1.29 -13.84 14.97
N LEU A 51 0.48 -12.78 15.05
CA LEU A 51 -0.84 -12.72 14.45
C LEU A 51 -0.73 -11.88 13.18
N TYR A 52 -0.77 -12.55 12.04
CA TYR A 52 -0.74 -11.92 10.72
C TYR A 52 -2.17 -11.55 10.33
N MET A 53 -2.38 -10.36 9.76
CA MET A 53 -3.64 -9.97 9.18
C MET A 53 -3.45 -9.27 7.84
N ALA A 54 -4.43 -9.37 6.96
CA ALA A 54 -4.48 -8.56 5.76
C ALA A 54 -5.91 -8.36 5.28
N THR A 55 -6.14 -7.25 4.58
CA THR A 55 -7.38 -7.05 3.81
C THR A 55 -7.34 -7.85 2.51
N LEU A 56 -8.51 -8.31 2.09
CA LEU A 56 -8.74 -8.94 0.80
C LEU A 56 -9.18 -7.94 -0.28
N GLY A 57 -9.40 -6.67 0.10
CA GLY A 57 -9.84 -5.58 -0.77
C GLY A 57 -8.75 -4.88 -1.57
N LYS A 58 -7.52 -5.40 -1.56
CA LYS A 58 -6.37 -4.82 -2.27
C LYS A 58 -5.87 -5.79 -3.34
N ALA A 59 -4.68 -6.37 -3.18
CA ALA A 59 -4.11 -7.27 -4.18
C ALA A 59 -5.01 -8.49 -4.46
N ALA A 60 -5.77 -8.97 -3.47
CA ALA A 60 -6.71 -10.06 -3.65
C ALA A 60 -7.98 -9.70 -4.44
N GLY A 61 -8.25 -8.40 -4.68
CA GLY A 61 -9.30 -7.95 -5.60
C GLY A 61 -10.74 -8.33 -5.21
N VAL A 62 -10.99 -8.69 -3.95
CA VAL A 62 -12.33 -9.06 -3.44
C VAL A 62 -12.71 -8.18 -2.26
N ALA A 63 -13.48 -8.66 -1.28
CA ALA A 63 -13.81 -7.91 -0.08
C ALA A 63 -13.58 -8.76 1.19
N GLY A 64 -13.40 -8.08 2.32
CA GLY A 64 -13.15 -8.71 3.62
C GLY A 64 -11.69 -8.60 4.08
N ALA A 65 -11.37 -9.35 5.13
CA ALA A 65 -10.05 -9.45 5.72
C ALA A 65 -9.91 -10.81 6.39
N PHE A 66 -8.67 -11.20 6.72
CA PHE A 66 -8.39 -12.41 7.47
C PHE A 66 -7.34 -12.16 8.54
N VAL A 67 -7.30 -13.07 9.51
CA VAL A 67 -6.19 -13.24 10.45
C VAL A 67 -5.62 -14.66 10.29
N ALA A 68 -4.33 -14.82 10.50
CA ALA A 68 -3.62 -16.09 10.46
C ALA A 68 -2.54 -16.09 11.54
N GLY A 69 -2.34 -17.21 12.23
CA GLY A 69 -1.39 -17.31 13.34
C GLY A 69 -1.47 -18.66 14.02
N ASP A 70 -1.03 -18.71 15.27
CA ASP A 70 -1.18 -19.91 16.10
C ASP A 70 -2.66 -20.33 16.23
N ALA A 71 -2.91 -21.63 16.13
CA ALA A 71 -4.27 -22.17 16.09
C ALA A 71 -5.06 -21.85 17.37
N ALA A 72 -4.41 -21.88 18.54
CA ALA A 72 -5.09 -21.56 19.81
C ALA A 72 -5.46 -20.08 19.88
N LEU A 73 -4.61 -19.19 19.35
CA LEU A 73 -4.90 -17.76 19.27
C LEU A 73 -6.04 -17.46 18.28
N VAL A 74 -6.02 -18.09 17.10
CA VAL A 74 -7.10 -17.93 16.11
C VAL A 74 -8.43 -18.45 16.66
N GLU A 75 -8.45 -19.63 17.28
CA GLU A 75 -9.65 -20.19 17.92
C GLU A 75 -10.17 -19.26 19.02
N TRP A 76 -9.27 -18.75 19.88
CA TRP A 76 -9.66 -17.79 20.91
C TRP A 76 -10.30 -16.52 20.31
N LEU A 77 -9.74 -15.98 19.22
CA LEU A 77 -10.31 -14.83 18.51
C LEU A 77 -11.71 -15.14 17.97
N LEU A 78 -11.93 -16.31 17.37
CA LEU A 78 -13.25 -16.72 16.88
C LEU A 78 -14.29 -16.75 18.00
N GLN A 79 -13.91 -17.24 19.19
CA GLN A 79 -14.79 -17.35 20.35
C GLN A 79 -15.04 -16.01 21.09
N LYS A 80 -14.16 -15.01 20.93
CA LYS A 80 -14.22 -13.75 21.69
C LYS A 80 -14.58 -12.52 20.85
N THR A 81 -14.38 -12.57 19.53
CA THR A 81 -14.56 -11.40 18.67
C THR A 81 -16.04 -11.18 18.35
N ARG A 82 -16.68 -10.25 19.07
CA ARG A 82 -18.08 -9.88 18.85
C ARG A 82 -18.38 -9.48 17.40
N THR A 83 -17.46 -8.76 16.76
CA THR A 83 -17.60 -8.32 15.36
C THR A 83 -17.47 -9.46 14.35
N TYR A 84 -17.03 -10.64 14.76
CA TYR A 84 -17.11 -11.87 13.99
C TYR A 84 -18.41 -12.62 14.29
N ILE A 85 -18.71 -12.82 15.58
CA ILE A 85 -19.86 -13.61 16.07
C ILE A 85 -21.21 -13.01 15.64
N PHE A 86 -21.35 -11.69 15.70
CA PHE A 86 -22.61 -10.99 15.43
C PHE A 86 -22.68 -10.35 14.04
N ALA A 87 -21.73 -10.66 13.15
CA ALA A 87 -21.74 -10.19 11.78
C ALA A 87 -22.31 -11.24 10.82
N THR A 88 -23.00 -10.78 9.78
CA THR A 88 -23.40 -11.66 8.67
C THR A 88 -22.16 -12.23 7.99
N ALA A 89 -22.15 -13.55 7.80
CA ALA A 89 -21.05 -14.22 7.10
C ALA A 89 -20.87 -13.68 5.68
N ALA A 90 -19.63 -13.71 5.19
CA ALA A 90 -19.33 -13.28 3.83
C ALA A 90 -20.09 -14.14 2.80
N PRO A 91 -20.65 -13.54 1.73
CA PRO A 91 -21.32 -14.28 0.67
C PRO A 91 -20.44 -15.41 0.08
N PRO A 92 -20.99 -16.62 -0.17
CA PRO A 92 -20.24 -17.74 -0.75
C PRO A 92 -19.54 -17.42 -2.08
N LEU A 93 -20.11 -16.49 -2.86
CA LEU A 93 -19.52 -15.98 -4.09
C LEU A 93 -18.13 -15.35 -3.84
N LEU A 94 -17.98 -14.56 -2.76
CA LEU A 94 -16.71 -13.93 -2.42
C LEU A 94 -15.68 -14.97 -2.00
N ALA A 95 -16.07 -16.04 -1.30
CA ALA A 95 -15.17 -17.13 -0.96
C ALA A 95 -14.66 -17.86 -2.22
N THR A 96 -15.54 -18.08 -3.20
CA THR A 96 -15.17 -18.67 -4.49
C THR A 96 -14.20 -17.78 -5.27
N ALA A 97 -14.50 -16.48 -5.37
CA ALA A 97 -13.64 -15.51 -6.04
C ALA A 97 -12.28 -15.38 -5.34
N LEU A 98 -12.27 -15.36 -4.01
CA LEU A 98 -11.05 -15.33 -3.20
C LEU A 98 -10.19 -16.56 -3.47
N ARG A 99 -10.77 -17.77 -3.47
CA ARG A 99 -10.01 -19.00 -3.73
C ARG A 99 -9.28 -18.91 -5.08
N LYS A 100 -9.97 -18.43 -6.12
CA LYS A 100 -9.33 -18.23 -7.43
C LYS A 100 -8.25 -17.13 -7.39
N SER A 101 -8.53 -16.04 -6.71
CA SER A 101 -7.56 -14.94 -6.54
C SER A 101 -6.27 -15.40 -5.84
N LEU A 102 -6.38 -16.24 -4.80
CA LEU A 102 -5.21 -16.81 -4.11
C LEU A 102 -4.36 -17.70 -5.02
N GLU A 103 -4.98 -18.52 -5.88
CA GLU A 103 -4.26 -19.31 -6.90
C GLU A 103 -3.49 -18.39 -7.86
N LEU A 104 -4.14 -17.33 -8.36
CA LEU A 104 -3.51 -16.38 -9.27
C LEU A 104 -2.36 -15.63 -8.59
N ILE A 105 -2.57 -15.14 -7.36
CA ILE A 105 -1.52 -14.50 -6.55
C ILE A 105 -0.32 -15.43 -6.43
N ALA A 106 -0.53 -16.71 -6.11
CA ALA A 106 0.56 -17.64 -5.88
C ALA A 106 1.49 -17.79 -7.10
N THR A 107 0.95 -17.68 -8.32
CA THR A 107 1.71 -17.86 -9.58
C THR A 107 2.10 -16.56 -10.29
N ALA A 108 1.66 -15.39 -9.81
CA ALA A 108 1.84 -14.08 -10.46
C ALA A 108 3.23 -13.42 -10.24
N ASP A 109 4.32 -14.19 -10.35
CA ASP A 109 5.68 -13.65 -10.17
C ASP A 109 6.06 -12.64 -11.26
N ASP A 110 5.57 -12.85 -12.48
CA ASP A 110 5.68 -11.92 -13.62
C ASP A 110 5.02 -10.57 -13.33
N LEU A 111 3.79 -10.57 -12.81
CA LEU A 111 3.07 -9.35 -12.44
C LEU A 111 3.76 -8.61 -11.28
N ARG A 112 4.27 -9.34 -10.28
CA ARG A 112 5.08 -8.73 -9.21
C ARG A 112 6.35 -8.10 -9.75
N HIS A 113 7.03 -8.77 -10.69
CA HIS A 113 8.22 -8.23 -11.35
C HIS A 113 7.91 -6.95 -12.11
N ALA A 114 6.85 -6.95 -12.93
CA ALA A 114 6.41 -5.77 -13.68
C ALA A 114 6.09 -4.59 -12.74
N LEU A 115 5.34 -4.83 -11.65
CA LEU A 115 5.06 -3.82 -10.65
C LEU A 115 6.34 -3.23 -10.03
N HIS A 116 7.32 -4.07 -9.67
CA HIS A 116 8.60 -3.58 -9.14
C HIS A 116 9.40 -2.77 -10.17
N GLN A 117 9.35 -3.14 -11.45
CA GLN A 117 9.94 -2.34 -12.52
C GLN A 117 9.28 -0.96 -12.63
N ARG A 118 7.94 -0.88 -12.60
CA ARG A 118 7.22 0.41 -12.61
C ARG A 118 7.53 1.26 -11.37
N ILE A 119 7.63 0.64 -10.19
CA ILE A 119 8.06 1.33 -8.97
C ILE A 119 9.47 1.90 -9.16
N ALA A 120 10.41 1.13 -9.69
CA ALA A 120 11.77 1.59 -9.95
C ALA A 120 11.81 2.74 -10.97
N GLN A 121 11.08 2.62 -12.08
CA GLN A 121 10.95 3.68 -13.10
C GLN A 121 10.43 4.98 -12.49
N LEU A 122 9.31 4.92 -11.76
CA LEU A 122 8.73 6.09 -11.10
C LEU A 122 9.72 6.73 -10.12
N ARG A 123 10.35 5.91 -9.25
CA ARG A 123 11.30 6.39 -8.24
C ARG A 123 12.49 7.09 -8.89
N ASN A 124 13.06 6.51 -9.94
CA ASN A 124 14.16 7.10 -10.69
C ASN A 124 13.73 8.38 -11.40
N GLY A 125 12.58 8.37 -12.07
CA GLY A 125 12.04 9.54 -12.76
C GLY A 125 11.79 10.72 -11.83
N LEU A 126 11.30 10.48 -10.61
CA LEU A 126 11.07 11.52 -9.61
C LEU A 126 12.35 12.22 -9.14
N THR A 127 13.52 11.58 -9.24
CA THR A 127 14.82 12.23 -8.93
C THR A 127 15.16 13.35 -9.91
N THR A 128 14.53 13.36 -11.09
CA THR A 128 14.73 14.40 -12.11
C THR A 128 13.88 15.65 -11.89
N LEU A 129 13.01 15.65 -10.88
CA LEU A 129 12.18 16.81 -10.55
C LEU A 129 13.01 17.94 -9.91
N PRO A 130 12.60 19.22 -10.07
CA PRO A 130 13.29 20.35 -9.47
C PRO A 130 13.35 20.26 -7.94
N THR A 131 14.56 20.33 -7.37
CA THR A 131 14.80 20.17 -5.92
C THR A 131 14.37 21.39 -5.10
N ASN A 132 14.23 22.56 -5.73
CA ASN A 132 13.83 23.81 -5.08
C ASN A 132 12.36 23.84 -4.62
N LEU A 133 11.54 22.88 -5.03
CA LEU A 133 10.14 22.77 -4.64
C LEU A 133 9.92 22.12 -3.27
N GLY A 134 10.96 21.49 -2.70
CA GLY A 134 10.85 20.73 -1.45
C GLY A 134 10.07 19.42 -1.57
N TRP A 135 9.69 19.02 -2.79
CA TRP A 135 9.01 17.75 -3.04
C TRP A 135 9.98 16.60 -2.79
N HIS A 136 9.53 15.59 -2.06
CA HIS A 136 10.36 14.42 -1.79
C HIS A 136 9.52 13.16 -1.66
N LEU A 137 10.04 12.06 -2.19
CA LEU A 137 9.39 10.77 -2.12
C LEU A 137 9.77 10.06 -0.82
N LEU A 138 8.78 9.54 -0.09
CA LEU A 138 9.06 8.72 1.08
C LEU A 138 9.62 7.34 0.71
N PRO A 139 10.46 6.73 1.57
CA PRO A 139 10.91 5.36 1.35
C PRO A 139 9.71 4.39 1.30
N SER A 140 9.56 3.68 0.19
CA SER A 140 8.56 2.63 0.01
C SER A 140 9.01 1.64 -1.04
N SER A 141 8.97 0.36 -0.71
CA SER A 141 9.20 -0.76 -1.63
C SER A 141 7.90 -1.39 -2.15
N THR A 142 6.74 -0.79 -1.84
CA THR A 142 5.42 -1.33 -2.19
C THR A 142 4.76 -0.57 -3.34
N ALA A 143 3.62 -1.05 -3.82
CA ALA A 143 2.81 -0.38 -4.84
C ALA A 143 2.44 1.09 -4.52
N VAL A 144 2.44 1.47 -3.24
CA VAL A 144 2.09 2.82 -2.80
C VAL A 144 3.36 3.68 -2.66
N GLN A 145 3.45 4.71 -3.48
CA GLN A 145 4.55 5.68 -3.50
C GLN A 145 3.99 7.05 -3.06
N ALA A 146 4.53 7.60 -1.97
CA ALA A 146 4.01 8.81 -1.35
C ALA A 146 4.95 9.99 -1.62
N LEU A 147 4.54 10.87 -2.53
CA LEU A 147 5.29 12.08 -2.91
C LEU A 147 4.81 13.25 -2.04
N VAL A 148 5.63 13.67 -1.09
CA VAL A 148 5.33 14.80 -0.21
C VAL A 148 5.42 16.09 -1.00
N ILE A 149 4.37 16.90 -0.92
CA ILE A 149 4.25 18.20 -1.60
C ILE A 149 4.39 19.35 -0.59
N GLY A 150 3.85 19.19 0.63
CA GLY A 150 3.92 20.19 1.68
C GLY A 150 2.54 20.65 2.16
N SER A 151 2.09 21.83 1.71
CA SER A 151 0.80 22.39 2.13
C SER A 151 -0.40 21.69 1.49
N ASN A 152 -1.57 21.84 2.10
CA ASN A 152 -2.82 21.26 1.60
C ASN A 152 -3.20 21.85 0.23
N GLU A 153 -3.04 23.16 0.09
CA GLU A 153 -3.38 23.93 -1.09
C GLU A 153 -2.50 23.51 -2.27
N ALA A 154 -1.19 23.37 -2.03
CA ALA A 154 -0.25 22.91 -3.05
C ALA A 154 -0.55 21.47 -3.49
N ALA A 155 -0.79 20.55 -2.54
CA ALA A 155 -1.11 19.17 -2.87
C ALA A 155 -2.42 19.04 -3.66
N LEU A 156 -3.45 19.83 -3.31
CA LEU A 156 -4.71 19.87 -4.05
C LEU A 156 -4.55 20.49 -5.44
N ALA A 157 -3.75 21.55 -5.58
CA ALA A 157 -3.48 22.18 -6.87
C ALA A 157 -2.77 21.22 -7.83
N VAL A 158 -1.78 20.45 -7.34
CA VAL A 158 -1.12 19.42 -8.17
C VAL A 158 -2.09 18.30 -8.52
N MET A 159 -2.87 17.79 -7.56
CA MET A 159 -3.90 16.76 -7.82
C MET A 159 -4.88 17.21 -8.91
N GLU A 160 -5.38 18.45 -8.84
CA GLU A 160 -6.32 18.98 -9.81
C GLU A 160 -5.68 19.18 -11.19
N ASN A 161 -4.43 19.64 -11.25
CA ASN A 161 -3.70 19.77 -12.52
C ASN A 161 -3.46 18.40 -13.19
N LEU A 162 -3.10 17.37 -12.40
CA LEU A 162 -3.00 15.99 -12.89
C LEU A 162 -4.37 15.49 -13.40
N ARG A 163 -5.45 15.78 -12.67
CA ARG A 163 -6.82 15.40 -13.07
C ARG A 163 -7.22 16.02 -14.41
N GLN A 164 -6.84 17.27 -14.66
CA GLN A 164 -7.09 17.95 -15.94
C GLN A 164 -6.31 17.32 -17.11
N GLN A 165 -5.19 16.67 -16.81
CA GLN A 165 -4.42 15.87 -17.76
C GLN A 165 -4.91 14.41 -17.85
N GLY A 166 -6.02 14.06 -17.21
CA GLY A 166 -6.58 12.70 -17.23
C GLY A 166 -6.00 11.74 -16.19
N LEU A 167 -5.10 12.22 -15.31
CA LEU A 167 -4.41 11.40 -14.32
C LEU A 167 -5.08 11.50 -12.94
N TRP A 168 -5.51 10.37 -12.38
CA TRP A 168 -6.09 10.32 -11.05
C TRP A 168 -5.06 9.97 -9.97
N VAL A 169 -4.53 10.99 -9.28
CA VAL A 169 -3.55 10.81 -8.19
C VAL A 169 -4.01 11.58 -6.94
N PRO A 170 -4.67 10.91 -5.98
CA PRO A 170 -5.31 11.60 -4.86
C PRO A 170 -4.29 12.22 -3.89
N ALA A 171 -4.60 13.44 -3.43
CA ALA A 171 -3.89 14.10 -2.35
C ALA A 171 -4.38 13.60 -0.97
N ILE A 172 -3.45 13.22 -0.10
CA ILE A 172 -3.68 12.86 1.29
C ILE A 172 -3.25 14.03 2.18
N ARG A 173 -4.15 14.45 3.07
CA ARG A 173 -4.04 15.65 3.92
C ARG A 173 -4.34 15.30 5.39
N PRO A 174 -4.04 16.19 6.35
CA PRO A 174 -4.50 16.03 7.73
C PRO A 174 -6.02 15.78 7.80
N PRO A 175 -6.50 14.98 8.78
CA PRO A 175 -5.76 14.37 9.90
C PRO A 175 -4.99 13.09 9.55
N THR A 176 -5.10 12.59 8.31
CA THR A 176 -4.48 11.31 7.89
C THR A 176 -2.95 11.36 7.87
N VAL A 177 -2.38 12.55 7.68
CA VAL A 177 -0.93 12.80 7.72
C VAL A 177 -0.65 14.05 8.56
N PRO A 178 0.56 14.21 9.14
CA PRO A 178 0.92 15.41 9.89
C PRO A 178 0.76 16.70 9.09
N ALA A 179 0.44 17.80 9.77
CA ALA A 179 0.35 19.13 9.16
C ALA A 179 1.65 19.51 8.43
N GLY A 180 1.52 20.18 7.28
CA GLY A 180 2.67 20.54 6.43
C GLY A 180 3.30 19.38 5.66
N THR A 181 2.73 18.18 5.72
CA THR A 181 3.24 16.99 4.98
C THR A 181 2.19 16.36 4.05
N ALA A 182 1.28 17.20 3.53
CA ALA A 182 0.33 16.77 2.51
C ALA A 182 1.09 16.20 1.31
N ARG A 183 0.53 15.13 0.73
CA ARG A 183 1.26 14.29 -0.22
C ARG A 183 0.34 13.68 -1.25
N LEU A 184 0.86 13.45 -2.45
CA LEU A 184 0.19 12.63 -3.45
C LEU A 184 0.41 11.15 -3.13
N ARG A 185 -0.65 10.37 -3.17
CA ARG A 185 -0.59 8.91 -3.03
C ARG A 185 -0.65 8.27 -4.41
N ILE A 186 0.50 8.00 -4.98
CA ILE A 186 0.63 7.31 -6.26
C ILE A 186 0.51 5.80 -5.97
N ALA A 187 -0.53 5.16 -6.50
CA ALA A 187 -0.76 3.72 -6.34
C ALA A 187 -0.53 3.02 -7.68
N LEU A 188 0.60 2.35 -7.81
CA LEU A 188 0.95 1.60 -9.01
C LEU A 188 0.27 0.23 -9.03
N SER A 189 -0.02 -0.26 -10.23
CA SER A 189 -0.52 -1.60 -10.51
C SER A 189 0.43 -2.29 -11.48
N ALA A 190 0.47 -3.62 -11.46
CA ALA A 190 1.14 -4.41 -12.50
C ALA A 190 0.50 -4.21 -13.88
N ALA A 191 -0.73 -3.67 -13.94
CA ALA A 191 -1.41 -3.31 -15.18
C ALA A 191 -0.93 -1.98 -15.79
N HIS A 192 -0.21 -1.14 -15.05
CA HIS A 192 0.36 0.08 -15.64
C HIS A 192 1.53 -0.26 -16.54
N THR A 193 1.55 0.35 -17.72
CA THR A 193 2.60 0.28 -18.72
C THR A 193 3.76 1.22 -18.38
N GLU A 194 4.85 1.13 -19.14
CA GLU A 194 5.96 2.08 -19.06
C GLU A 194 5.50 3.49 -19.43
N ASP A 195 4.67 3.60 -20.46
CA ASP A 195 4.12 4.86 -20.96
C ASP A 195 3.24 5.54 -19.91
N ASP A 196 2.41 4.80 -19.17
CA ASP A 196 1.58 5.36 -18.08
C ASP A 196 2.44 6.05 -17.00
N VAL A 197 3.59 5.45 -16.68
CA VAL A 197 4.51 6.00 -15.68
C VAL A 197 5.25 7.21 -16.23
N ASP A 198 5.65 7.18 -17.50
CA ASP A 198 6.30 8.31 -18.16
C ASP A 198 5.35 9.50 -18.33
N GLU A 199 4.09 9.26 -18.68
CA GLU A 199 3.04 10.27 -18.75
C GLU A 199 2.86 10.96 -17.39
N LEU A 200 2.78 10.19 -16.30
CA LEU A 200 2.72 10.74 -14.94
C LEU A 200 3.94 11.59 -14.60
N LEU A 201 5.14 11.14 -14.96
CA LEU A 201 6.38 11.88 -14.70
C LEU A 201 6.45 13.20 -15.47
N VAL A 202 6.02 13.20 -16.74
CA VAL A 202 5.91 14.42 -17.56
C VAL A 202 4.89 15.38 -16.96
N ALA A 203 3.71 14.90 -16.57
CA ALA A 203 2.66 15.71 -15.96
C ALA A 203 3.11 16.35 -14.63
N LEU A 204 3.84 15.59 -13.80
CA LEU A 204 4.44 16.10 -12.56
C LEU A 204 5.50 17.16 -12.82
N ARG A 205 6.36 17.00 -13.84
CA ARG A 205 7.33 18.03 -14.27
C ARG A 205 6.62 19.30 -14.72
N HIS A 206 5.54 19.18 -15.47
CA HIS A 206 4.74 20.32 -15.88
C HIS A 206 4.18 21.07 -14.65
N CYS A 207 3.56 20.35 -13.71
CA CYS A 207 3.06 20.92 -12.45
C CYS A 207 4.15 21.65 -11.65
N ALA A 208 5.36 21.07 -11.62
CA ALA A 208 6.53 21.63 -10.94
C ALA A 208 7.00 22.95 -11.58
N GLN A 209 6.88 23.09 -12.90
CA GLN A 209 7.33 24.26 -13.66
C GLN A 209 6.31 25.40 -13.70
N SER A 210 5.01 25.09 -13.75
CA SER A 210 3.95 26.12 -13.87
C SER A 210 3.84 27.01 -12.63
N GLY A 211 4.52 26.66 -11.53
CA GLY A 211 4.28 27.21 -10.21
C GLY A 211 2.90 26.78 -9.72
N THR A 212 2.80 26.28 -8.49
CA THR A 212 1.50 26.00 -7.85
C THR A 212 0.79 27.32 -7.55
N ARG A 213 0.31 28.02 -8.59
CA ARG A 213 -0.64 29.11 -8.42
C ARG A 213 -1.94 28.49 -7.91
N PRO A 214 -2.45 28.90 -6.73
CA PRO A 214 -3.71 28.37 -6.24
C PRO A 214 -4.79 28.64 -7.28
N VAL A 215 -5.52 27.60 -7.67
CA VAL A 215 -6.73 27.73 -8.48
C VAL A 215 -7.69 28.59 -7.66
N ALA A 216 -8.07 29.75 -8.20
CA ALA A 216 -9.07 30.61 -7.57
C ALA A 216 -10.34 29.79 -7.35
N THR A 217 -10.75 29.65 -6.09
CA THR A 217 -12.00 29.01 -5.72
C THR A 217 -13.13 29.79 -6.39
N ALA A 218 -13.79 29.19 -7.37
CA ALA A 218 -15.07 29.67 -7.86
C ALA A 218 -16.08 29.50 -6.72
N SER A 219 -16.41 30.61 -6.07
CA SER A 219 -17.54 30.73 -5.18
C SER A 219 -18.84 30.53 -5.98
N VAL A 220 -19.57 29.47 -5.65
CA VAL A 220 -21.01 29.32 -5.92
C VAL A 220 -21.67 28.98 -4.60
#